data_AF-A0A7C6VES6-F1
#
_entry.id   AF-A0A7C6VES6-F1
#
_cell.length_a   1.000
_cell.length_b   1.000
_cell.length_c   1.000
_cell.angle_alpha   90.00
_cell.angle_beta   90.00
_cell.angle_gamma   90.00
#
_symmetry.space_group_name_H-M   'P 1'
#
loop_
_entity.id
_entity.type
_entity.pdbx_description
1 polymer ?
#
loop_
_entity_poly.entity_id
_entity_poly.type
_entity_poly.pdbx_seq_one_letter_code
_entity_poly.pdbx_strand_id
1 'polypeptide(L)'
;QQQQGQQQQQQMQQQQYAGVQGMTQAAGTQAGMTGGQRDHSLCNDLLMTEKYVSNTYDTAIFEFTNSNIRQILNHIQKEEQQHGEGIFNYMQSRGMYNPQ
;
A
#
# COMPACT_ATOMS: atom_id res chain seq x y z
N GLN A 1 -39.27 28.88 -50.87
CA GLN A 1 -39.12 27.96 -49.73
C GLN A 1 -37.73 27.37 -49.82
N GLN A 2 -36.81 27.90 -49.02
CA GLN A 2 -35.38 27.72 -49.14
C GLN A 2 -34.83 27.68 -47.71
N GLN A 3 -34.88 26.51 -47.06
CA GLN A 3 -34.20 26.26 -45.78
C GLN A 3 -34.25 24.76 -45.45
N GLN A 4 -33.27 23.99 -45.92
CA GLN A 4 -32.92 22.68 -45.35
C GLN A 4 -31.65 22.17 -46.05
N GLY A 5 -30.49 22.41 -45.46
CA GLY A 5 -29.23 21.95 -46.06
C GLY A 5 -27.98 22.52 -45.43
N GLN A 6 -27.96 22.74 -44.11
CA GLN A 6 -26.74 23.18 -43.42
C GLN A 6 -26.77 22.78 -41.94
N GLN A 7 -26.80 21.46 -41.67
CA GLN A 7 -26.66 20.98 -40.30
C GLN A 7 -26.07 19.57 -40.19
N GLN A 8 -25.20 19.18 -41.13
CA GLN A 8 -24.59 17.84 -41.14
C GLN A 8 -23.10 17.87 -41.45
N GLN A 9 -22.35 18.79 -40.85
CA GLN A 9 -20.89 18.80 -40.99
C GLN A 9 -20.15 19.31 -39.75
N GLN A 10 -20.62 18.95 -38.55
CA GLN A 10 -19.92 19.34 -37.32
C GLN A 10 -19.86 18.24 -36.25
N GLN A 11 -19.83 16.97 -36.66
CA GLN A 11 -19.81 15.82 -35.73
C GLN A 11 -18.65 14.84 -35.98
N MET A 12 -17.53 15.32 -36.54
CA MET A 12 -16.40 14.46 -36.92
C MET A 12 -15.04 15.06 -36.54
N GLN A 13 -14.95 15.69 -35.36
CA GLN A 13 -13.64 16.14 -34.85
C GLN A 13 -13.58 16.22 -33.31
N GLN A 14 -14.01 15.16 -32.61
CA GLN A 14 -13.68 15.02 -31.19
C GLN A 14 -13.59 13.55 -30.74
N GLN A 15 -12.89 12.73 -31.53
CA GLN A 15 -12.49 11.37 -31.15
C GLN A 15 -11.02 11.16 -31.49
N GLN A 16 -10.12 11.94 -30.89
CA GLN A 16 -8.68 11.68 -31.04
C GLN A 16 -7.84 12.25 -29.90
N TYR A 17 -8.23 12.02 -28.64
CA TYR A 17 -7.33 12.24 -27.49
C TYR A 17 -7.55 11.15 -26.44
N ALA A 18 -7.68 9.90 -26.89
CA ALA A 18 -7.64 8.72 -26.04
C ALA A 18 -6.45 7.88 -26.49
N GLY A 19 -5.30 8.05 -25.82
CA GLY A 19 -4.18 7.12 -25.98
C GLY A 19 -2.81 7.76 -26.16
N VAL A 20 -2.31 8.50 -25.16
CA VAL A 20 -0.88 8.50 -24.80
C VAL A 20 -0.76 8.92 -23.32
N GLN A 21 -1.13 8.05 -22.39
CA GLN A 21 -0.73 8.22 -20.98
C GLN A 21 -0.59 6.85 -20.30
N GLY A 22 0.14 5.96 -20.98
CA GLY A 22 0.76 4.80 -20.36
C GLY A 22 2.21 5.15 -19.98
N MET A 23 2.62 4.69 -18.80
CA MET A 23 4.01 4.58 -18.33
C MET A 23 4.72 5.88 -17.89
N THR A 24 4.33 6.46 -16.75
CA THR A 24 5.27 6.99 -15.74
C THR A 24 4.49 7.47 -14.51
N GLN A 25 3.96 6.56 -13.69
CA GLN A 25 3.46 6.89 -12.35
C GLN A 25 3.79 5.74 -11.38
N ALA A 26 5.09 5.46 -11.25
CA ALA A 26 5.59 4.56 -10.19
C ALA A 26 6.51 5.29 -9.19
N ALA A 27 6.58 6.64 -9.23
CA ALA A 27 7.52 7.40 -8.40
C ALA A 27 7.01 8.78 -7.94
N GLY A 28 5.69 8.99 -7.81
CA GLY A 28 5.15 10.35 -7.62
C GLY A 28 3.90 10.53 -6.74
N THR A 29 3.45 9.52 -6.00
CA THR A 29 2.16 9.57 -5.29
C THR A 29 2.15 10.35 -3.97
N GLN A 30 3.28 10.89 -3.50
CA GLN A 30 3.34 11.55 -2.18
C GLN A 30 3.07 13.07 -2.20
N ALA A 31 2.99 13.71 -3.37
CA ALA A 31 2.92 15.18 -3.47
C ALA A 31 1.54 15.81 -3.14
N GLY A 32 0.50 15.01 -2.88
CA GLY A 32 -0.87 15.50 -2.65
C GLY A 32 -1.61 14.96 -1.43
N MET A 33 -0.98 14.11 -0.62
CA MET A 33 -1.64 13.50 0.55
C MET A 33 -1.53 14.39 1.78
N THR A 34 -2.67 14.63 2.45
CA THR A 34 -2.69 15.28 3.77
C THR A 34 -1.84 14.48 4.76
N GLY A 35 -1.29 15.13 5.80
CA GLY A 35 -0.38 14.48 6.76
C GLY A 35 -0.93 13.16 7.34
N GLY A 36 -2.22 13.14 7.71
CA GLY A 36 -2.87 11.93 8.23
C GLY A 36 -3.01 10.79 7.23
N GLN A 37 -3.18 11.09 5.94
CA GLN A 37 -3.22 10.05 4.89
C GLN A 37 -1.83 9.46 4.65
N ARG A 38 -0.78 10.29 4.69
CA ARG A 38 0.61 9.81 4.56
C ARG A 38 0.99 8.91 5.72
N ASP A 39 0.68 9.33 6.95
CA ASP A 39 0.93 8.53 8.15
C ASP A 39 0.19 7.19 8.08
N HIS A 40 -1.07 7.18 7.62
CA HIS A 40 -1.83 5.95 7.42
C HIS A 40 -1.13 4.98 6.45
N SER A 41 -0.71 5.45 5.27
CA SER A 41 -0.01 4.59 4.30
C SER A 41 1.31 4.05 4.85
N LEU A 42 2.11 4.92 5.48
CA LEU A 42 3.40 4.52 6.04
C LEU A 42 3.24 3.49 7.16
N CYS A 43 2.31 3.70 8.08
CA CYS A 43 2.07 2.74 9.16
C CYS A 43 1.51 1.41 8.63
N ASN A 44 0.70 1.43 7.58
CA ASN A 44 0.22 0.19 6.94
C ASN A 44 1.39 -0.57 6.31
N ASP A 45 2.25 0.10 5.54
CA ASP A 45 3.43 -0.50 4.92
C ASP A 45 4.39 -1.08 5.97
N LEU A 46 4.63 -0.34 7.06
CA LEU A 46 5.43 -0.82 8.20
C LEU A 46 4.78 -2.05 8.82
N LEU A 47 3.50 -2.01 9.19
CA LEU A 47 2.81 -3.14 9.82
C LEU A 47 2.77 -4.38 8.94
N MET A 48 2.60 -4.22 7.62
CA MET A 48 2.68 -5.34 6.67
C MET A 48 4.09 -5.91 6.56
N THR A 49 5.11 -5.05 6.59
CA THR A 49 6.51 -5.47 6.60
C THR A 49 6.84 -6.27 7.86
N GLU A 50 6.44 -5.78 9.05
CA GLU A 50 6.65 -6.50 10.32
C GLU A 50 5.99 -7.89 10.29
N LYS A 51 4.74 -7.98 9.81
CA LYS A 51 4.04 -9.26 9.64
C LYS A 51 4.77 -10.21 8.69
N TYR A 52 5.27 -9.69 7.57
CA TYR A 52 5.99 -10.49 6.58
C TYR A 52 7.31 -11.06 7.14
N VAL A 53 8.08 -10.23 7.83
CA VAL A 53 9.34 -10.64 8.47
C VAL A 53 9.07 -11.63 9.61
N SER A 54 8.09 -11.34 10.48
CA SER A 54 7.66 -12.23 11.56
C SER A 54 7.29 -13.63 11.07
N ASN A 55 6.54 -13.74 9.97
CA ASN A 55 6.19 -15.05 9.39
C ASN A 55 7.43 -15.85 8.95
N THR A 56 8.49 -15.18 8.50
CA THR A 56 9.75 -15.84 8.13
C THR A 56 10.43 -16.43 9.36
N TYR A 57 10.42 -15.72 10.49
CA TYR A 57 10.98 -16.22 11.74
C TYR A 57 10.17 -17.39 12.30
N ASP A 58 8.84 -17.38 12.22
CA ASP A 58 8.02 -18.52 12.65
C ASP A 58 8.45 -19.82 11.95
N THR A 59 8.57 -19.81 10.61
CA THR A 59 9.05 -20.97 9.85
C THR A 59 10.48 -21.34 10.24
N ALA A 60 11.38 -20.36 10.32
CA ALA A 60 12.78 -20.60 10.66
C ALA A 60 12.92 -21.26 12.05
N ILE A 61 12.21 -20.78 13.06
CA ILE A 61 12.22 -21.35 14.43
C ILE A 61 11.83 -22.83 14.43
N PHE A 62 10.84 -23.22 13.62
CA PHE A 62 10.42 -24.62 13.49
C PHE A 62 11.46 -25.50 12.80
N GLU A 63 12.16 -24.98 11.79
CA GLU A 63 13.09 -25.76 10.96
C GLU A 63 14.52 -25.83 11.52
N PHE A 64 14.94 -24.86 12.34
CA PHE A 64 16.30 -24.84 12.88
C PHE A 64 16.54 -25.97 13.90
N THR A 65 17.55 -26.80 13.63
CA THR A 65 17.93 -27.93 14.51
C THR A 65 18.78 -27.50 15.71
N ASN A 66 19.43 -26.33 15.64
CA ASN A 66 20.25 -25.80 16.73
C ASN A 66 19.40 -25.03 17.75
N SER A 67 19.35 -25.52 18.99
CA SER A 67 18.56 -24.91 20.08
C SER A 67 18.98 -23.49 20.44
N ASN A 68 20.26 -23.13 20.36
CA ASN A 68 20.73 -21.77 20.67
C ASN A 68 20.25 -20.79 19.60
N ILE A 69 20.29 -21.20 18.33
CA ILE A 69 19.76 -20.39 17.22
C ILE A 69 18.24 -20.23 17.37
N ARG A 70 17.51 -21.30 17.70
CA ARG A 70 16.07 -21.20 17.98
C ARG A 70 15.76 -20.20 19.10
N GLN A 71 16.52 -20.19 20.19
CA GLN A 71 16.30 -19.24 21.29
C GLN A 71 16.51 -17.79 20.85
N ILE A 72 17.55 -17.53 20.06
CA ILE A 72 17.81 -16.19 19.50
C ILE A 72 16.67 -15.77 18.58
N LEU A 73 16.24 -16.65 17.66
CA LEU A 73 15.14 -16.34 16.75
C LEU A 73 13.80 -16.16 17.48
N ASN A 74 13.53 -16.92 18.55
CA ASN A 74 12.35 -16.68 19.40
C ASN A 74 12.41 -15.30 20.08
N HIS A 75 13.60 -14.85 20.48
CA HIS A 75 13.75 -13.52 21.05
C HIS A 75 13.44 -12.44 20.01
N ILE A 76 14.01 -12.55 18.81
CA ILE A 76 13.75 -11.62 17.70
C ILE A 76 12.27 -11.65 17.32
N GLN A 77 11.67 -12.84 17.21
CA GLN A 77 10.25 -12.98 16.90
C GLN A 77 9.35 -12.25 17.92
N LYS A 78 9.73 -12.30 19.20
CA LYS A 78 9.03 -11.52 20.24
C LYS A 78 9.21 -10.02 20.04
N GLU A 79 10.40 -9.56 19.65
CA GLU A 79 10.66 -8.15 19.35
C GLU A 79 9.83 -7.68 18.15
N GLU A 80 9.75 -8.46 17.06
CA GLU A 80 8.92 -8.09 15.89
C GLU A 80 7.43 -8.02 16.23
N GLN A 81 6.93 -8.92 17.08
CA GLN A 81 5.55 -8.85 17.58
C GLN A 81 5.30 -7.57 18.39
N GLN A 82 6.28 -7.13 19.19
CA GLN A 82 6.20 -5.88 19.96
C GLN A 82 6.26 -4.64 19.05
N HIS A 83 7.09 -4.67 17.99
CA HIS A 83 7.11 -3.63 16.96
C HIS A 83 5.75 -3.52 16.27
N GLY A 84 5.18 -4.65 15.83
CA GLY A 84 3.85 -4.72 15.24
C GLY A 84 2.74 -4.23 16.16
N GLU A 85 2.79 -4.58 17.45
CA GLU A 85 1.86 -4.08 18.47
C GLU A 85 1.94 -2.55 18.62
N GLY A 86 3.16 -1.98 18.63
CA GLY A 86 3.36 -0.54 18.71
C GLY A 86 2.73 0.21 17.53
N ILE A 87 2.95 -0.29 16.31
CA ILE A 87 2.36 0.30 15.09
C ILE A 87 0.84 0.15 15.12
N PHE A 88 0.34 -1.03 15.47
CA PHE A 88 -1.10 -1.29 15.58
C PHE A 88 -1.77 -0.32 16.57
N ASN A 89 -1.22 -0.16 17.77
CA ASN A 89 -1.75 0.73 18.80
C ASN A 89 -1.75 2.19 18.33
N TYR A 90 -0.67 2.64 17.67
CA TYR A 90 -0.61 3.97 17.07
C TYR A 90 -1.74 4.17 16.05
N MET A 91 -1.88 3.24 15.10
CA MET A 91 -2.91 3.35 14.06
C MET A 91 -4.32 3.28 14.65
N GLN A 92 -4.57 2.40 15.62
CA GLN A 92 -5.86 2.27 16.30
C GLN A 92 -6.24 3.57 17.02
N SER A 93 -5.29 4.18 17.75
CA SER A 93 -5.52 5.45 18.47
C SER A 93 -5.93 6.61 17.55
N ARG A 94 -5.63 6.50 16.25
CA ARG A 94 -5.94 7.52 15.23
C ARG A 94 -7.05 7.10 14.26
N GLY A 95 -7.73 5.99 14.52
CA GLY A 95 -8.79 5.47 13.65
C GLY A 95 -8.29 5.03 12.26
N MET A 96 -6.99 4.73 12.14
CA MET A 96 -6.33 4.36 10.89
C MET A 96 -6.37 2.86 10.61
N TYR A 97 -6.81 2.04 11.56
CA TYR A 97 -6.77 0.59 11.41
C TYR A 97 -8.03 -0.05 11.95
N ASN A 98 -8.58 -0.99 11.19
CA ASN A 98 -9.68 -1.83 11.61
C ASN A 98 -9.17 -3.28 11.65
N PRO A 99 -9.01 -3.89 12.84
CA PRO A 99 -8.60 -5.28 12.95
C PRO A 99 -9.60 -6.21 12.23
N GLN A 100 -9.07 -7.27 11.62
CA GLN A 100 -9.83 -8.35 11.00
C GLN A 100 -9.82 -9.57 11.92
#